data_AF-X1SMQ3-F1
#
_entry.id   AF-X1SMQ3-F1
#
_cell.length_a   1.000
_cell.length_b   1.000
_cell.length_c   1.000
_cell.angle_alpha   90.00
_cell.angle_beta   90.00
_cell.angle_gamma   90.00
#
_symmetry.space_group_name_H-M   'P 1'
#
loop_
_entity.id
_entity.type
_entity.pdbx_description
1 polymer ?
#
loop_
_entity_poly.entity_id
_entity_poly.type
_entity_poly.pdbx_seq_one_letter_code
_entity_poly.pdbx_strand_id
1 'polypeptide(L)'
;EDARDWAATGCVEPTIVGKHYGHTNCMLLNLVAPLEITLNNGIIPLTGEKVGPETGDVRTSFPTFEDFLNAYKTQLKYLAEKSIEINNYLGEAHKYIHPTPLLSGFFEGPLEQGKDLIQGGAIYNTSGVALVALTDVVDSLLVVRDLIYKKKELTFTTLMDAIENNFENGYESILHNIEQVPKFGSGEKGTVELAQDLIDFCYDVYHSTDNYRGGKYLVGYWSISYHAGFGMLTGALPSGRKKGKSLTPGLTPAPGTTDILLPSIQSVASL
;
A
#
# COMPACT_ATOMS: atom_id res chain seq x y z
N GLU A 1 -22.66 -9.85 18.89
CA GLU A 1 -23.89 -9.04 18.72
C GLU A 1 -23.54 -7.67 18.18
N ASP A 2 -22.58 -6.97 18.80
CA ASP A 2 -22.03 -5.67 18.36
C ASP A 2 -21.70 -5.55 16.86
N ALA A 3 -21.08 -6.55 16.24
CA ALA A 3 -20.76 -6.51 14.80
C ALA A 3 -21.98 -6.32 13.87
N ARG A 4 -23.21 -6.57 14.33
CA ARG A 4 -24.43 -6.31 13.56
C ARG A 4 -24.82 -4.82 13.54
N ASP A 5 -24.32 -4.03 14.49
CA ASP A 5 -24.58 -2.60 14.65
C ASP A 5 -23.38 -1.76 14.20
N TRP A 6 -22.69 -2.25 13.15
CA TRP A 6 -21.57 -1.54 12.57
C TRP A 6 -22.04 -0.37 11.71
N ALA A 7 -21.20 0.64 11.59
CA ALA A 7 -21.37 1.72 10.63
C ALA A 7 -20.04 2.05 9.94
N ALA A 8 -20.12 2.67 8.77
CA ALA A 8 -18.95 3.24 8.13
C ALA A 8 -18.55 4.54 8.82
N THR A 9 -17.26 4.69 9.14
CA THR A 9 -16.66 5.93 9.62
C THR A 9 -15.82 6.55 8.52
N GLY A 10 -16.01 7.84 8.23
CA GLY A 10 -15.23 8.53 7.20
C GLY A 10 -15.61 8.09 5.79
N CYS A 11 -14.78 7.28 5.14
CA CYS A 11 -14.97 6.84 3.76
C CYS A 11 -15.64 5.46 3.70
N VAL A 12 -14.97 4.43 4.21
CA VAL A 12 -15.37 3.02 4.08
C VAL A 12 -15.04 2.19 5.32
N GLU A 13 -14.47 2.79 6.36
CA GLU A 13 -13.90 2.05 7.48
C GLU A 13 -15.01 1.54 8.43
N PRO A 14 -15.15 0.23 8.64
CA PRO A 14 -16.19 -0.30 9.50
C PRO A 14 -15.80 -0.13 10.98
N THR A 15 -16.72 0.42 11.77
CA THR A 15 -16.58 0.53 13.23
C THR A 15 -17.88 0.16 13.93
N ILE A 16 -17.78 -0.17 15.22
CA ILE A 16 -18.95 -0.38 16.09
C ILE A 16 -19.32 0.96 16.74
N VAL A 17 -20.53 1.44 16.46
CA VAL A 17 -21.01 2.77 16.88
C VAL A 17 -20.91 2.92 18.40
N GLY A 18 -20.22 3.96 18.86
CA GLY A 18 -20.07 4.26 20.30
C GLY A 18 -19.22 3.27 21.10
N LYS A 19 -18.65 2.21 20.49
CA LYS A 19 -17.85 1.21 21.21
C LYS A 19 -16.44 1.04 20.66
N HIS A 20 -16.21 1.39 19.39
CA HIS A 20 -14.94 1.18 18.71
C HIS A 20 -14.28 2.51 18.34
N TYR A 21 -13.14 2.79 18.96
CA TYR A 21 -12.27 3.90 18.56
C TYR A 21 -11.19 3.40 17.59
N GLY A 22 -11.52 3.47 16.30
CA GLY A 22 -10.74 2.83 15.26
C GLY A 22 -9.52 3.60 14.73
N HIS A 23 -9.42 4.91 15.02
CA HIS A 23 -8.38 5.80 14.49
C HIS A 23 -8.14 5.54 13.00
N THR A 24 -9.24 5.63 12.23
CA THR A 24 -9.47 4.85 10.99
C THR A 24 -8.62 5.28 9.78
N ASN A 25 -7.87 6.37 9.89
CA ASN A 25 -6.91 6.81 8.88
C ASN A 25 -5.70 7.44 9.58
N CYS A 26 -5.09 6.69 10.50
CA CYS A 26 -3.98 7.20 11.29
C CYS A 26 -2.73 7.48 10.43
N MET A 27 -2.61 6.77 9.31
CA MET A 27 -1.49 6.87 8.38
C MET A 27 -1.94 6.52 6.96
N LEU A 28 -1.31 7.16 5.97
CA LEU A 28 -1.38 6.77 4.57
C LEU A 28 0.00 6.30 4.11
N LEU A 29 0.10 5.09 3.57
CA LEU A 29 1.34 4.56 2.99
C LEU A 29 1.20 4.38 1.48
N ASN A 30 2.08 5.05 0.73
CA ASN A 30 2.23 4.84 -0.71
C ASN A 30 3.00 3.54 -0.96
N LEU A 31 2.34 2.50 -1.47
CA LEU A 31 2.98 1.20 -1.73
C LEU A 31 3.98 1.23 -2.89
N VAL A 32 3.93 2.26 -3.74
CA VAL A 32 4.87 2.44 -4.85
C VAL A 32 6.22 2.99 -4.39
N ALA A 33 6.26 3.78 -3.32
CA ALA A 33 7.53 4.29 -2.79
C ALA A 33 8.54 3.17 -2.46
N PRO A 34 8.17 2.08 -1.74
CA PRO A 34 9.09 0.95 -1.56
C PRO A 34 9.52 0.27 -2.87
N LEU A 35 8.68 0.29 -3.92
CA LEU A 35 9.06 -0.24 -5.23
C LEU A 35 10.12 0.64 -5.89
N GLU A 36 9.95 1.97 -5.90
CA GLU A 36 10.97 2.90 -6.41
C GLU A 36 12.28 2.76 -5.65
N ILE A 37 12.22 2.63 -4.32
CA ILE A 37 13.39 2.40 -3.47
C ILE A 37 14.06 1.06 -3.78
N THR A 38 13.30 0.00 -4.06
CA THR A 38 13.84 -1.31 -4.46
C THR A 38 14.59 -1.22 -5.78
N LEU A 39 14.00 -0.55 -6.78
CA LEU A 39 14.59 -0.34 -8.09
C LEU A 39 15.90 0.47 -8.04
N ASN A 40 16.07 1.27 -6.98
CA ASN A 40 17.19 2.20 -6.79
C ASN A 40 18.03 1.87 -5.54
N ASN A 41 18.00 0.60 -5.09
CA ASN A 41 18.83 0.07 -4.00
C ASN A 41 18.84 0.96 -2.73
N GLY A 42 17.66 1.33 -2.23
CA GLY A 42 17.52 2.10 -0.98
C GLY A 42 17.35 3.61 -1.18
N ILE A 43 17.52 4.12 -2.40
CA ILE A 43 17.38 5.55 -2.72
C ILE A 43 15.98 5.85 -3.23
N ILE A 44 15.31 6.86 -2.69
CA ILE A 44 14.05 7.36 -3.27
C ILE A 44 14.38 8.34 -4.41
N PRO A 45 13.94 8.10 -5.66
CA PRO A 45 14.29 8.97 -6.79
C PRO A 45 13.80 10.40 -6.65
N LEU A 46 12.68 10.61 -5.94
CA LEU A 46 12.08 11.93 -5.74
C LEU A 46 13.03 12.94 -5.09
N THR A 47 13.79 12.51 -4.08
CA THR A 47 14.71 13.39 -3.33
C THR A 47 16.18 13.03 -3.54
N GLY A 48 16.48 11.84 -4.07
CA GLY A 48 17.84 11.30 -4.15
C GLY A 48 18.40 10.84 -2.80
N GLU A 49 17.58 10.84 -1.74
CA GLU A 49 18.02 10.45 -0.41
C GLU A 49 17.95 8.93 -0.22
N LYS A 50 18.88 8.40 0.57
CA LYS A 50 18.86 7.02 1.02
C LYS A 50 17.84 6.87 2.16
N VAL A 51 16.64 6.40 1.83
CA VAL A 51 15.53 6.24 2.76
C VAL A 51 15.42 4.80 3.26
N GLY A 52 15.60 3.83 2.36
CA GLY A 52 15.46 2.41 2.67
C GLY A 52 16.80 1.68 2.84
N PRO A 53 16.78 0.43 3.35
CA PRO A 53 17.94 -0.45 3.34
C PRO A 53 18.50 -0.68 1.93
N GLU A 54 19.77 -1.05 1.82
CA GLU A 54 20.36 -1.52 0.56
C GLU A 54 19.95 -2.97 0.33
N THR A 55 18.93 -3.20 -0.50
CA THR A 55 18.41 -4.54 -0.80
C THR A 55 19.11 -5.23 -1.98
N GLY A 56 20.00 -4.52 -2.68
CA GLY A 56 20.73 -5.00 -3.86
C GLY A 56 20.43 -4.18 -5.12
N ASP A 57 21.38 -4.19 -6.07
CA ASP A 57 21.19 -3.61 -7.41
C ASP A 57 20.37 -4.57 -8.26
N VAL A 58 19.23 -4.09 -8.78
CA VAL A 58 18.33 -4.87 -9.64
C VAL A 58 19.00 -5.48 -10.86
N ARG A 59 20.11 -4.90 -11.35
CA ARG A 59 20.84 -5.41 -12.51
C ARG A 59 21.66 -6.66 -12.21
N THR A 60 21.95 -6.95 -10.94
CA THR A 60 22.94 -7.97 -10.55
C THR A 60 22.55 -8.84 -9.36
N SER A 61 21.70 -8.34 -8.46
CA SER A 61 21.50 -8.93 -7.13
C SER A 61 20.33 -9.93 -7.05
N PHE A 62 19.45 -9.96 -8.05
CA PHE A 62 18.22 -10.76 -8.02
C PHE A 62 18.20 -11.79 -9.16
N PRO A 63 18.66 -13.03 -8.93
CA PRO A 63 18.64 -14.07 -9.94
C PRO A 63 17.22 -14.63 -10.19
N THR A 64 16.31 -14.50 -9.23
CA THR A 64 14.91 -14.95 -9.35
C THR A 64 13.92 -13.82 -9.09
N PHE A 65 12.67 -14.00 -9.55
CA PHE A 65 11.59 -13.07 -9.25
C PHE A 65 11.32 -12.98 -7.75
N GLU A 66 11.41 -14.12 -7.05
CA GLU A 66 11.24 -14.22 -5.61
C GLU A 66 12.28 -13.40 -4.85
N ASP A 67 13.53 -13.36 -5.32
CA ASP A 67 14.58 -12.50 -4.71
C ASP A 67 14.23 -11.01 -4.84
N PHE A 68 13.75 -10.60 -6.02
CA PHE A 68 13.29 -9.23 -6.26
C PHE A 68 12.04 -8.88 -5.43
N LEU A 69 11.06 -9.80 -5.35
CA LEU A 69 9.86 -9.62 -4.55
C LEU A 69 10.19 -9.51 -3.06
N ASN A 70 11.16 -10.30 -2.57
CA ASN A 70 11.66 -10.23 -1.20
C ASN A 70 12.38 -8.92 -0.92
N ALA A 71 13.14 -8.38 -1.89
CA ALA A 71 13.72 -7.04 -1.79
C ALA A 71 12.63 -5.97 -1.65
N TYR A 72 11.58 -6.04 -2.48
CA TYR A 72 10.42 -5.15 -2.36
C TYR A 72 9.73 -5.25 -1.00
N LYS A 73 9.43 -6.47 -0.55
CA LYS A 73 8.83 -6.73 0.77
C LYS A 73 9.72 -6.22 1.91
N THR A 74 11.03 -6.27 1.77
CA THR A 74 11.98 -5.73 2.76
C THR A 74 11.86 -4.20 2.84
N GLN A 75 11.82 -3.50 1.71
CA GLN A 75 11.59 -2.04 1.67
C GLN A 75 10.23 -1.66 2.26
N LEU A 76 9.18 -2.41 1.88
CA LEU A 76 7.82 -2.17 2.33
C LEU A 76 7.70 -2.35 3.85
N LYS A 77 8.23 -3.45 4.38
CA LYS A 77 8.25 -3.70 5.82
C LYS A 77 9.00 -2.62 6.58
N TYR A 78 10.16 -2.20 6.10
CA TYR A 78 10.94 -1.13 6.73
C TYR A 78 10.12 0.17 6.83
N LEU A 79 9.46 0.59 5.74
CA LEU A 79 8.63 1.80 5.75
C LEU A 79 7.37 1.64 6.62
N ALA A 80 6.76 0.46 6.64
CA ALA A 80 5.61 0.16 7.50
C ALA A 80 5.99 0.20 8.99
N GLU A 81 7.12 -0.39 9.38
CA GLU A 81 7.61 -0.34 10.76
C GLU A 81 7.93 1.10 11.19
N LYS A 82 8.52 1.91 10.29
CA LYS A 82 8.77 3.34 10.53
C LYS A 82 7.47 4.14 10.68
N SER A 83 6.45 3.83 9.89
CA SER A 83 5.15 4.50 10.01
C SER A 83 4.49 4.19 11.36
N ILE A 84 4.48 2.91 11.77
CA ILE A 84 3.97 2.47 13.08
C ILE A 84 4.68 3.19 14.23
N GLU A 85 6.02 3.27 14.17
CA GLU A 85 6.84 3.98 15.17
C GLU A 85 6.40 5.45 15.28
N ILE A 86 6.28 6.16 14.16
CA ILE A 86 5.87 7.56 14.12
C ILE A 86 4.46 7.76 14.69
N ASN A 87 3.50 6.92 14.31
CA ASN A 87 2.13 7.04 14.80
C ASN A 87 2.01 6.74 16.30
N ASN A 88 2.81 5.79 16.82
CA ASN A 88 2.84 5.51 18.24
C ASN A 88 3.43 6.69 19.02
N TYR A 89 4.52 7.32 18.57
CA TYR A 89 5.04 8.53 19.21
C TYR A 89 4.04 9.69 19.18
N LEU A 90 3.38 9.91 18.05
CA LEU A 90 2.35 10.94 17.93
C LEU A 90 1.19 10.66 18.89
N GLY A 91 0.77 9.40 18.99
CA GLY A 91 -0.26 8.94 19.90
C GLY A 91 0.08 9.16 21.37
N GLU A 92 1.30 8.81 21.79
CA GLU A 92 1.77 9.07 23.16
C GLU A 92 1.79 10.57 23.46
N ALA A 93 2.24 11.41 22.52
CA ALA A 93 2.18 12.85 22.69
C ALA A 93 0.73 13.34 22.87
N HIS A 94 -0.18 12.90 21.99
CA HIS A 94 -1.60 13.29 22.02
C HIS A 94 -2.28 13.00 23.36
N LYS A 95 -1.92 11.91 24.06
CA LYS A 95 -2.45 11.61 25.41
C LYS A 95 -2.26 12.74 26.40
N TYR A 96 -1.19 13.53 26.26
CA TYR A 96 -0.87 14.63 27.17
C TYR A 96 -1.39 15.97 26.68
N ILE A 97 -1.27 16.25 25.38
CA ILE A 97 -1.54 17.58 24.84
C ILE A 97 -2.98 17.77 24.35
N HIS A 98 -3.70 16.70 24.02
CA HIS A 98 -5.03 16.76 23.39
C HIS A 98 -6.03 15.75 24.00
N PRO A 99 -6.30 15.78 25.32
CA PRO A 99 -7.35 14.95 25.93
C PRO A 99 -8.73 15.25 25.34
N THR A 100 -9.58 14.22 25.21
CA THR A 100 -10.90 14.33 24.53
C THR A 100 -12.10 13.96 25.42
N PRO A 101 -12.25 14.54 26.63
CA PRO A 101 -13.25 14.08 27.61
C PRO A 101 -14.71 14.19 27.11
N LEU A 102 -15.02 15.21 26.30
CA LEU A 102 -16.34 15.34 25.69
C LEU A 102 -16.61 14.19 24.69
N LEU A 103 -15.62 13.84 23.85
CA LEU A 103 -15.76 12.73 22.90
C LEU A 103 -15.89 11.40 23.65
N SER A 104 -15.09 11.22 24.71
CA SER A 104 -15.13 10.05 25.60
C SER A 104 -16.51 9.83 26.22
N GLY A 105 -17.28 10.90 26.49
CA GLY A 105 -18.65 10.80 27.00
C GLY A 105 -19.67 10.21 26.02
N PHE A 106 -19.35 10.09 24.73
CA PHE A 106 -20.21 9.47 23.72
C PHE A 106 -19.87 7.99 23.44
N PHE A 107 -18.93 7.42 24.18
CA PHE A 107 -18.49 6.04 24.01
C PHE A 107 -18.74 5.20 25.27
N GLU A 108 -19.01 3.91 25.07
CA GLU A 108 -18.95 2.90 26.12
C GLU A 108 -17.49 2.57 26.44
N GLY A 109 -17.17 2.44 27.73
CA GLY A 109 -15.85 2.06 28.22
C GLY A 109 -15.09 3.18 28.96
N PRO A 110 -14.97 4.42 28.42
CA PRO A 110 -14.16 5.46 29.05
C PRO A 110 -14.51 5.76 30.50
N LEU A 111 -15.81 5.82 30.83
CA LEU A 111 -16.30 6.09 32.18
C LEU A 111 -15.98 4.92 33.13
N GLU A 112 -16.26 3.69 32.71
CA GLU A 112 -16.03 2.47 33.49
C GLU A 112 -14.54 2.23 33.74
N GLN A 113 -13.70 2.56 32.75
CA GLN A 113 -12.25 2.38 32.81
C GLN A 113 -11.51 3.56 33.43
N GLY A 114 -12.16 4.73 33.58
CA GLY A 114 -11.52 5.96 34.02
C GLY A 114 -10.42 6.44 33.06
N LYS A 115 -10.58 6.20 31.76
CA LYS A 115 -9.58 6.49 30.71
C LYS A 115 -10.22 7.24 29.56
N ASP A 116 -9.54 8.26 29.04
CA ASP A 116 -9.96 8.91 27.79
C ASP A 116 -9.85 7.95 26.59
N LEU A 117 -10.59 8.21 25.51
CA LEU A 117 -10.48 7.44 24.26
C LEU A 117 -9.06 7.38 23.71
N ILE A 118 -8.33 8.50 23.74
CA ILE A 118 -6.95 8.53 23.25
C ILE A 118 -5.99 7.74 24.16
N GLN A 119 -6.43 7.37 25.36
CA GLN A 119 -5.73 6.50 26.30
C GLN A 119 -6.23 5.04 26.23
N GLY A 120 -7.10 4.71 25.27
CA GLY A 120 -7.63 3.37 25.06
C GLY A 120 -8.90 3.07 25.87
N GLY A 121 -9.67 4.09 26.26
CA GLY A 121 -10.88 3.91 27.07
C GLY A 121 -12.05 3.20 26.36
N ALA A 122 -12.09 3.15 25.03
CA ALA A 122 -13.16 2.46 24.29
C ALA A 122 -13.16 0.94 24.55
N ILE A 123 -14.30 0.28 24.33
CA ILE A 123 -14.40 -1.20 24.36
C ILE A 123 -13.44 -1.84 23.33
N TYR A 124 -13.43 -1.30 22.10
CA TYR A 124 -12.54 -1.73 21.03
C TYR A 124 -11.63 -0.59 20.61
N ASN A 125 -10.34 -0.89 20.45
CA ASN A 125 -9.34 0.07 20.00
C ASN A 125 -8.57 -0.53 18.84
N THR A 126 -8.48 0.18 17.71
CA THR A 126 -7.60 -0.19 16.59
C THR A 126 -6.94 1.07 16.04
N SER A 127 -5.96 0.91 15.16
CA SER A 127 -5.41 1.99 14.33
C SER A 127 -5.48 1.57 12.87
N GLY A 128 -6.24 2.32 12.06
CA GLY A 128 -6.45 2.03 10.65
C GLY A 128 -5.40 2.68 9.75
N VAL A 129 -4.76 1.89 8.89
CA VAL A 129 -3.75 2.34 7.93
C VAL A 129 -4.32 2.25 6.52
N ALA A 130 -4.28 3.38 5.81
CA ALA A 130 -4.68 3.46 4.41
C ALA A 130 -3.49 3.12 3.49
N LEU A 131 -3.57 2.00 2.79
CA LEU A 131 -2.59 1.59 1.81
C LEU A 131 -3.05 2.04 0.41
N VAL A 132 -2.15 2.74 -0.29
CA VAL A 132 -2.46 3.36 -1.58
C VAL A 132 -1.64 2.72 -2.69
N ALA A 133 -2.26 2.54 -3.85
CA ALA A 133 -1.63 2.09 -5.10
C ALA A 133 -1.17 0.62 -5.10
N LEU A 134 -1.95 -0.28 -4.49
CA LEU A 134 -1.69 -1.73 -4.57
C LEU A 134 -1.63 -2.18 -6.02
N THR A 135 -2.61 -1.79 -6.83
CA THR A 135 -2.71 -2.17 -8.25
C THR A 135 -1.47 -1.77 -9.05
N ASP A 136 -0.99 -0.53 -8.87
CA ASP A 136 0.21 -0.05 -9.59
C ASP A 136 1.45 -0.88 -9.25
N VAL A 137 1.58 -1.33 -8.00
CA VAL A 137 2.65 -2.22 -7.57
C VAL A 137 2.47 -3.60 -8.18
N VAL A 138 1.28 -4.20 -8.04
CA VAL A 138 0.99 -5.54 -8.57
C VAL A 138 1.28 -5.59 -10.07
N ASP A 139 0.75 -4.64 -10.84
CA ASP A 139 0.97 -4.57 -12.29
C ASP A 139 2.44 -4.38 -12.67
N SER A 140 3.20 -3.65 -11.85
CA SER A 140 4.64 -3.47 -12.05
C SER A 140 5.41 -4.77 -11.76
N LEU A 141 5.05 -5.46 -10.69
CA LEU A 141 5.63 -6.75 -10.33
C LEU A 141 5.28 -7.83 -11.37
N LEU A 142 4.07 -7.83 -11.93
CA LEU A 142 3.65 -8.72 -13.02
C LEU A 142 4.53 -8.53 -14.26
N VAL A 143 4.83 -7.28 -14.64
CA VAL A 143 5.76 -6.98 -15.75
C VAL A 143 7.14 -7.53 -15.48
N VAL A 144 7.69 -7.28 -14.28
CA VAL A 144 9.02 -7.78 -13.91
C VAL A 144 9.04 -9.31 -13.93
N ARG A 145 8.06 -9.96 -13.31
CA ARG A 145 7.91 -11.42 -13.31
C ARG A 145 7.85 -11.98 -14.73
N ASP A 146 7.00 -11.44 -15.57
CA ASP A 146 6.66 -12.06 -16.85
C ASP A 146 7.66 -11.69 -17.95
N LEU A 147 8.09 -10.43 -18.09
CA LEU A 147 8.99 -10.03 -19.15
C LEU A 147 10.47 -10.24 -18.82
N ILE A 148 10.89 -10.03 -17.56
CA ILE A 148 12.30 -10.20 -17.18
C ILE A 148 12.60 -11.65 -16.81
N TYR A 149 11.81 -12.25 -15.92
CA TYR A 149 12.14 -13.57 -15.37
C TYR A 149 11.59 -14.75 -16.18
N LYS A 150 10.29 -14.72 -16.56
CA LYS A 150 9.68 -15.84 -17.29
C LYS A 150 10.04 -15.86 -18.77
N LYS A 151 9.69 -14.79 -19.51
CA LYS A 151 9.90 -14.71 -20.96
C LYS A 151 11.32 -14.27 -21.35
N LYS A 152 12.01 -13.55 -20.46
CA LYS A 152 13.35 -13.00 -20.70
C LYS A 152 13.44 -12.11 -21.95
N GLU A 153 12.35 -11.40 -22.24
CA GLU A 153 12.22 -10.47 -23.36
C GLU A 153 12.68 -9.06 -22.99
N LEU A 154 12.86 -8.79 -21.69
CA LEU A 154 13.30 -7.51 -21.14
C LEU A 154 14.42 -7.74 -20.11
N THR A 155 15.33 -6.77 -19.97
CA THR A 155 16.35 -6.77 -18.91
C THR A 155 16.12 -5.61 -17.95
N PHE A 156 16.58 -5.71 -16.70
CA PHE A 156 16.53 -4.57 -15.77
C PHE A 156 17.29 -3.35 -16.30
N THR A 157 18.40 -3.52 -17.01
CA THR A 157 19.13 -2.40 -17.61
C THR A 157 18.24 -1.61 -18.56
N THR A 158 17.58 -2.29 -19.49
CA THR A 158 16.68 -1.65 -20.46
C THR A 158 15.42 -1.09 -19.79
N LEU A 159 14.85 -1.80 -18.81
CA LEU A 159 13.67 -1.33 -18.09
C LEU A 159 13.97 -0.05 -17.29
N MET A 160 15.09 -0.02 -16.57
CA MET A 160 15.49 1.15 -15.79
C MET A 160 15.76 2.36 -16.69
N ASP A 161 16.45 2.15 -17.81
CA ASP A 161 16.68 3.18 -18.82
C ASP A 161 15.36 3.73 -19.40
N ALA A 162 14.39 2.86 -19.67
CA ALA A 162 13.05 3.28 -20.10
C ALA A 162 12.28 4.05 -19.01
N ILE A 163 12.40 3.65 -17.74
CA ILE A 163 11.78 4.33 -16.58
C ILE A 163 12.38 5.74 -16.39
N GLU A 164 13.70 5.86 -16.44
CA GLU A 164 14.43 7.13 -16.30
C GLU A 164 14.05 8.11 -17.42
N ASN A 165 13.83 7.60 -18.64
CA ASN A 165 13.37 8.37 -19.80
C ASN A 165 11.85 8.43 -19.95
N ASN A 166 11.07 8.05 -18.92
CA ASN A 166 9.61 8.14 -18.89
C ASN A 166 8.88 7.41 -20.06
N PHE A 167 9.51 6.38 -20.62
CA PHE A 167 9.05 5.66 -21.83
C PHE A 167 8.85 6.59 -23.04
N GLU A 168 9.68 7.61 -23.19
CA GLU A 168 9.65 8.55 -24.33
C GLU A 168 10.83 8.33 -25.28
N ASN A 169 10.65 8.67 -26.56
CA ASN A 169 11.72 8.71 -27.57
C ASN A 169 12.45 7.37 -27.78
N GLY A 170 11.75 6.33 -28.23
CA GLY A 170 12.38 5.05 -28.66
C GLY A 170 12.06 3.83 -27.80
N TYR A 171 11.21 3.97 -26.77
CA TYR A 171 10.76 2.87 -25.92
C TYR A 171 9.34 2.38 -26.26
N GLU A 172 8.78 2.76 -27.41
CA GLU A 172 7.42 2.41 -27.83
C GLU A 172 7.22 0.89 -27.93
N SER A 173 8.24 0.17 -28.42
CA SER A 173 8.21 -1.30 -28.49
C SER A 173 8.20 -1.95 -27.12
N ILE A 174 8.93 -1.38 -26.15
CA ILE A 174 8.94 -1.86 -24.76
C ILE A 174 7.58 -1.60 -24.12
N LEU A 175 7.02 -0.40 -24.30
CA LEU A 175 5.70 -0.06 -23.78
C LEU A 175 4.63 -1.00 -24.36
N HIS A 176 4.69 -1.26 -25.67
CA HIS A 176 3.81 -2.22 -26.32
C HIS A 176 3.90 -3.62 -25.69
N ASN A 177 5.12 -4.13 -25.45
CA ASN A 177 5.30 -5.43 -24.78
C ASN A 177 4.76 -5.43 -23.34
N ILE A 178 4.92 -4.32 -22.61
CA ILE A 178 4.39 -4.13 -21.25
C ILE A 178 2.86 -4.14 -21.24
N GLU A 179 2.21 -3.55 -22.24
CA GLU A 179 0.76 -3.53 -22.42
C GLU A 179 0.20 -4.94 -22.68
N GLN A 180 0.97 -5.84 -23.27
CA GLN A 180 0.56 -7.24 -23.49
C GLN A 180 0.64 -8.11 -22.22
N VAL A 181 1.21 -7.61 -21.12
CA VAL A 181 1.28 -8.36 -19.86
C VAL A 181 -0.08 -8.31 -19.16
N PRO A 182 -0.71 -9.46 -18.85
CA PRO A 182 -1.95 -9.48 -18.09
C PRO A 182 -1.82 -8.74 -16.75
N LYS A 183 -2.77 -7.85 -16.48
CA LYS A 183 -2.79 -6.98 -15.28
C LYS A 183 -3.80 -7.46 -14.25
N PHE A 184 -3.70 -6.97 -13.02
CA PHE A 184 -4.70 -7.24 -11.99
C PHE A 184 -6.09 -6.74 -12.43
N GLY A 185 -7.10 -7.61 -12.40
CA GLY A 185 -8.44 -7.31 -12.94
C GLY A 185 -8.70 -7.85 -14.35
N SER A 186 -7.70 -8.40 -15.03
CA SER A 186 -7.85 -9.00 -16.36
C SER A 186 -8.59 -10.35 -16.37
N GLY A 187 -8.70 -11.03 -15.20
CA GLY A 187 -9.22 -12.39 -15.09
C GLY A 187 -8.17 -13.48 -15.34
N GLU A 188 -6.94 -13.10 -15.65
CA GLU A 188 -5.83 -14.05 -15.85
C GLU A 188 -5.26 -14.57 -14.53
N LYS A 189 -4.89 -15.86 -14.53
CA LYS A 189 -4.32 -16.53 -13.35
C LYS A 189 -2.96 -15.96 -12.98
N GLY A 190 -2.66 -15.95 -11.68
CA GLY A 190 -1.42 -15.41 -11.15
C GLY A 190 -1.43 -13.89 -10.95
N THR A 191 -2.50 -13.19 -11.32
CA THR A 191 -2.64 -11.74 -11.08
C THR A 191 -3.22 -11.45 -9.70
N VAL A 192 -4.28 -12.17 -9.32
CA VAL A 192 -4.94 -12.08 -8.01
C VAL A 192 -4.04 -12.64 -6.91
N GLU A 193 -3.34 -13.73 -7.17
CA GLU A 193 -2.47 -14.40 -6.19
C GLU A 193 -1.32 -13.50 -5.75
N LEU A 194 -0.78 -12.67 -6.66
CA LEU A 194 0.25 -11.69 -6.31
C LEU A 194 -0.33 -10.51 -5.51
N ALA A 195 -1.55 -10.08 -5.83
CA ALA A 195 -2.23 -9.06 -5.03
C ALA A 195 -2.52 -9.58 -3.61
N GLN A 196 -3.04 -10.80 -3.48
CA GLN A 196 -3.29 -11.46 -2.19
C GLN A 196 -2.01 -11.58 -1.36
N ASP A 197 -0.91 -12.05 -1.96
CA ASP A 197 0.37 -12.19 -1.28
C ASP A 197 0.86 -10.86 -0.67
N LEU A 198 0.65 -9.73 -1.37
CA LEU A 198 0.97 -8.41 -0.83
C LEU A 198 -0.02 -7.93 0.24
N ILE A 199 -1.30 -8.28 0.12
CA ILE A 199 -2.34 -7.97 1.12
C ILE A 199 -2.03 -8.69 2.43
N ASP A 200 -1.81 -10.00 2.37
CA ASP A 200 -1.47 -10.83 3.51
C ASP A 200 -0.18 -10.34 4.18
N PHE A 201 0.84 -10.03 3.37
CA PHE A 201 2.09 -9.47 3.88
C PHE A 201 1.88 -8.13 4.62
N CYS A 202 1.11 -7.21 4.05
CA CYS A 202 0.81 -5.94 4.70
C CYS A 202 0.03 -6.15 6.00
N TYR A 203 -0.99 -7.01 5.97
CA TYR A 203 -1.78 -7.37 7.14
C TYR A 203 -0.89 -7.88 8.25
N ASP A 204 -0.03 -8.87 7.98
CA ASP A 204 0.86 -9.48 8.96
C ASP A 204 1.83 -8.47 9.58
N VAL A 205 2.44 -7.61 8.76
CA VAL A 205 3.37 -6.58 9.24
C VAL A 205 2.68 -5.64 10.22
N TYR A 206 1.54 -5.07 9.86
CA TYR A 206 0.83 -4.12 10.73
C TYR A 206 0.18 -4.81 11.93
N HIS A 207 -0.48 -5.95 11.73
CA HIS A 207 -1.20 -6.66 12.79
C HIS A 207 -0.27 -7.23 13.87
N SER A 208 1.01 -7.47 13.55
CA SER A 208 2.02 -7.94 14.51
C SER A 208 2.27 -6.98 15.67
N THR A 209 1.93 -5.69 15.53
CA THR A 209 2.25 -4.66 16.51
C THR A 209 1.00 -4.10 17.20
N ASP A 210 1.08 -3.94 18.51
CA ASP A 210 0.06 -3.23 19.28
C ASP A 210 0.23 -1.71 19.12
N ASN A 211 -0.88 -1.00 18.98
CA ASN A 211 -0.91 0.45 18.98
C ASN A 211 -0.81 1.01 20.41
N TYR A 212 -0.52 2.30 20.50
CA TYR A 212 -0.37 3.04 21.76
C TYR A 212 -1.60 3.03 22.70
N ARG A 213 -2.75 2.54 22.25
CA ARG A 213 -4.00 2.39 23.03
C ARG A 213 -4.26 0.94 23.45
N GLY A 214 -3.31 0.02 23.24
CA GLY A 214 -3.46 -1.41 23.57
C GLY A 214 -4.30 -2.20 22.57
N GLY A 215 -4.54 -1.65 21.38
CA GLY A 215 -5.27 -2.30 20.28
C GLY A 215 -4.36 -2.75 19.14
N LYS A 216 -4.92 -3.31 18.07
CA LYS A 216 -4.15 -3.71 16.88
C LYS A 216 -4.12 -2.64 15.80
N TYR A 217 -3.10 -2.66 14.95
CA TYR A 217 -3.19 -2.00 13.65
C TYR A 217 -3.96 -2.89 12.67
N LEU A 218 -4.74 -2.26 11.81
CA LEU A 218 -5.47 -2.88 10.71
C LEU A 218 -5.20 -2.09 9.44
N VAL A 219 -5.13 -2.78 8.30
CA VAL A 219 -4.91 -2.16 7.00
C VAL A 219 -6.21 -2.13 6.21
N GLY A 220 -6.34 -1.15 5.33
CA GLY A 220 -7.24 -1.28 4.19
C GLY A 220 -6.83 -0.37 3.05
N TYR A 221 -7.61 -0.45 1.97
CA TYR A 221 -7.18 0.00 0.65
C TYR A 221 -8.13 1.09 0.14
N TRP A 222 -7.85 2.32 0.52
CA TRP A 222 -8.53 3.52 0.04
C TRP A 222 -7.51 4.65 -0.07
N SER A 223 -7.80 5.66 -0.88
CA SER A 223 -6.81 6.70 -1.20
C SER A 223 -7.31 8.13 -1.05
N ILE A 224 -8.62 8.36 -0.85
CA ILE A 224 -9.22 9.71 -0.88
C ILE A 224 -8.79 10.41 -2.18
N SER A 225 -8.00 11.49 -2.11
CA SER A 225 -7.36 12.16 -3.25
C SER A 225 -5.83 11.97 -3.27
N TYR A 226 -5.26 11.23 -2.31
CA TYR A 226 -3.80 11.01 -2.20
C TYR A 226 -3.24 10.18 -3.35
N HIS A 227 -4.03 9.34 -4.01
CA HIS A 227 -3.57 8.64 -5.22
C HIS A 227 -3.14 9.61 -6.33
N ALA A 228 -3.80 10.78 -6.44
CA ALA A 228 -3.39 11.83 -7.36
C ALA A 228 -2.13 12.55 -6.88
N GLY A 229 -2.08 12.96 -5.60
CA GLY A 229 -0.92 13.64 -5.02
C GLY A 229 0.35 12.79 -5.02
N PHE A 230 0.26 11.53 -4.56
CA PHE A 230 1.36 10.57 -4.65
C PHE A 230 1.75 10.29 -6.09
N GLY A 231 0.78 10.16 -6.99
CA GLY A 231 1.06 9.95 -8.42
C GLY A 231 1.87 11.09 -9.06
N MET A 232 1.58 12.34 -8.70
CA MET A 232 2.33 13.52 -9.15
C MET A 232 3.81 13.47 -8.71
N LEU A 233 4.08 12.88 -7.56
CA LEU A 233 5.42 12.75 -6.97
C LEU A 233 6.14 11.46 -7.37
N THR A 234 5.44 10.52 -7.99
CA THR A 234 5.96 9.20 -8.36
C THR A 234 6.54 9.23 -9.77
N GLY A 235 7.68 8.56 -9.95
CA GLY A 235 8.30 8.31 -11.25
C GLY A 235 7.44 7.48 -12.21
N ALA A 236 8.04 7.15 -13.35
CA ALA A 236 7.46 6.14 -14.23
C ALA A 236 7.62 4.75 -13.57
N LEU A 237 6.69 3.84 -13.82
CA LEU A 237 6.68 2.52 -13.18
C LEU A 237 6.89 1.40 -14.20
N PRO A 238 7.37 0.21 -13.76
CA PRO A 238 7.48 -0.96 -14.63
C PRO A 238 6.17 -1.34 -15.34
N SER A 239 5.02 -1.02 -14.76
CA SER A 239 3.70 -1.21 -15.40
C SER A 239 3.50 -0.41 -16.69
N GLY A 240 4.41 0.52 -17.05
CA GLY A 240 4.27 1.46 -18.17
C GLY A 240 3.59 2.77 -17.77
N ARG A 241 3.16 2.88 -16.50
CA ARG A 241 2.59 4.11 -15.95
C ARG A 241 3.62 5.23 -16.02
N LYS A 242 3.31 6.32 -16.74
CA LYS A 242 4.21 7.47 -16.88
C LYS A 242 4.32 8.31 -15.60
N LYS A 243 5.47 8.95 -15.41
CA LYS A 243 5.78 9.88 -14.33
C LYS A 243 4.69 10.94 -14.20
N GLY A 244 4.33 11.25 -12.95
CA GLY A 244 3.39 12.33 -12.63
C GLY A 244 1.92 12.05 -12.93
N LYS A 245 1.57 10.91 -13.54
CA LYS A 245 0.16 10.49 -13.68
C LYS A 245 -0.45 10.21 -12.30
N SER A 246 -1.76 10.09 -12.16
CA SER A 246 -2.35 9.59 -10.91
C SER A 246 -2.04 8.11 -10.72
N LEU A 247 -1.98 7.66 -9.46
CA LEU A 247 -1.99 6.23 -9.10
C LEU A 247 -3.43 5.72 -9.12
N THR A 248 -3.59 4.39 -9.14
CA THR A 248 -4.88 3.73 -9.11
C THR A 248 -5.52 3.89 -7.72
N PRO A 249 -6.79 4.37 -7.63
CA PRO A 249 -7.45 4.57 -6.35
C PRO A 249 -7.95 3.27 -5.72
N GLY A 250 -7.80 3.15 -4.40
CA GLY A 250 -8.36 2.03 -3.62
C GLY A 250 -7.86 0.66 -4.07
N LEU A 251 -8.78 -0.31 -4.12
CA LEU A 251 -8.53 -1.70 -4.50
C LEU A 251 -8.96 -2.03 -5.94
N THR A 252 -9.16 -1.01 -6.79
CA THR A 252 -9.67 -1.23 -8.14
C THR A 252 -8.57 -1.66 -9.11
N PRO A 253 -8.87 -2.50 -10.13
CA PRO A 253 -8.02 -2.66 -11.30
C PRO A 253 -7.65 -1.32 -11.96
N ALA A 254 -6.51 -1.28 -12.65
CA ALA A 254 -6.05 -0.06 -13.31
C ALA A 254 -7.00 0.29 -14.46
N PRO A 255 -7.27 1.58 -14.73
CA PRO A 255 -8.09 2.00 -15.86
C PRO A 255 -7.56 1.42 -17.17
N GLY A 256 -8.45 0.87 -18.01
CA GLY A 256 -8.08 0.27 -19.29
C GLY A 256 -7.53 -1.16 -19.21
N THR A 257 -7.54 -1.80 -18.03
CA THR A 257 -7.16 -3.23 -17.90
C THR A 257 -8.07 -4.14 -18.73
N THR A 258 -9.38 -3.87 -18.74
CA THR A 258 -10.38 -4.61 -19.51
C THR A 258 -11.61 -3.73 -19.74
N ASP A 259 -12.27 -3.89 -20.88
CA ASP A 259 -13.56 -3.27 -21.17
C ASP A 259 -14.74 -4.04 -20.55
N ILE A 260 -14.46 -5.20 -19.94
CA ILE A 260 -15.47 -6.08 -19.33
C ILE A 260 -15.41 -5.93 -17.81
N LEU A 261 -16.53 -5.52 -17.22
CA LEU A 261 -16.61 -5.27 -15.77
C LEU A 261 -16.50 -6.56 -14.92
N LEU A 262 -17.01 -7.69 -15.41
CA LEU A 262 -17.11 -8.92 -14.62
C LEU A 262 -15.74 -9.46 -14.14
N PRO A 263 -14.70 -9.59 -14.98
CA PRO A 263 -13.36 -9.97 -14.52
C PRO A 263 -12.78 -9.04 -13.45
N SER A 264 -13.05 -7.74 -13.55
CA SER A 264 -12.62 -6.76 -12.55
C SER A 264 -13.29 -7.02 -11.19
N ILE A 265 -14.62 -7.22 -11.19
CA ILE A 265 -15.37 -7.55 -9.97
C ILE A 265 -14.89 -8.87 -9.38
N GLN A 266 -14.71 -9.90 -10.20
CA GLN A 266 -14.26 -11.22 -9.75
C GLN A 266 -12.86 -11.15 -9.14
N SER A 267 -11.95 -10.38 -9.74
CA SER A 267 -10.59 -10.22 -9.23
C SER A 267 -10.59 -9.56 -7.85
N VAL A 268 -11.36 -8.48 -7.68
CA VAL A 268 -11.47 -7.77 -6.39
C VAL A 268 -12.18 -8.61 -5.34
N ALA A 269 -13.24 -9.33 -5.71
CA ALA A 269 -14.01 -10.17 -4.80
C ALA A 269 -13.28 -11.45 -4.38
N SER A 270 -12.17 -11.80 -5.05
CA SER A 270 -11.34 -12.96 -4.72
C SER A 270 -10.19 -12.63 -3.76
N LEU A 271 -10.02 -11.36 -3.40
CA LEU A 271 -9.04 -10.88 -2.43
C LEU A 271 -9.48 -11.07 -0.97
#